data_AF-A0A1S3YJM6-F1
#
_entry.id   AF-A0A1S3YJM6-F1
#
_cell.length_a   1.000
_cell.length_b   1.000
_cell.length_c   1.000
_cell.angle_alpha   90.00
_cell.angle_beta   90.00
_cell.angle_gamma   90.00
#
_symmetry.space_group_name_H-M   'P 1'
#
loop_
_entity.id
_entity.type
_entity.pdbx_description
1 polymer ?
#
loop_
_entity_poly.entity_id
_entity_poly.type
_entity_poly.pdbx_seq_one_letter_code
_entity_poly.pdbx_strand_id
1 'polypeptide(L)'
;MSGIYELGIEEFFLAHPDPVILEINNLQNQLKEKDRELGAAQSEIKALKATEVLKDKALEELGNEFQRLEGKLKINEMLLEQKNLDIKRLANEKKEALAAQYAAEATLRRVYADQKDDDAPPLESIIAPLEAEIKMYKNEIAALQEDKRSLDRHTKSKEAALLEAEMILKSALERALIVEEIQNQNFELRRQIEIFQEETKILDKTNRQKILEVEKLSQTIIELEEAILAGGAAANRLRDYKRQISELQEEKRTLERELARVKVSANRVATVVANEWKDENDKVMPVKQWLEERRLLQAEMQRLKDKLTISERTAKAEAQLKDKLKLRLKTLEEGLKQAFNVSVNPNRNHGSTKIQKTKHFFGVLSNNTGVKKRSTSQPRVSTISRITKQENTDQRSDDTSGEMKQVIGLKKKSLWDSRDKNVESVGKENAEMNSKEITHTQKIKNPGDDEEENKTSRSMESDNDDIVSGFLYDRLQKEVICLRKFCETKVSALNTKDEEIKVKSYHKQNSLAFFYHKVLTHTLSSSFYHLSICLVFSDAN
;
A
#
# COMPACT_ATOMS: atom_id res chain seq x y z
N MET A 1 4.12 40.27 8.92
CA MET A 1 5.49 40.78 8.74
C MET A 1 6.36 39.64 8.26
N SER A 2 7.28 39.78 7.32
CA SER A 2 7.42 40.79 6.26
C SER A 2 8.24 40.13 5.14
N GLY A 3 7.78 40.22 3.89
CA GLY A 3 8.58 39.74 2.76
C GLY A 3 9.60 40.80 2.33
N ILE A 4 10.79 40.34 1.93
CA ILE A 4 11.67 41.07 1.01
C ILE A 4 11.96 40.11 -0.15
N TYR A 5 11.88 40.64 -1.36
CA TYR A 5 12.20 39.95 -2.60
C TYR A 5 13.63 40.26 -2.98
N GLU A 6 14.34 39.32 -3.62
CA GLU A 6 15.51 39.66 -4.42
C GLU A 6 15.48 38.82 -5.70
N LEU A 7 15.58 39.48 -6.86
CA LEU A 7 15.54 38.83 -8.17
C LEU A 7 16.95 38.40 -8.59
N GLY A 8 17.26 37.12 -8.38
CA GLY A 8 18.37 36.46 -9.06
C GLY A 8 17.91 35.93 -10.42
N ILE A 9 18.15 36.70 -11.49
CA ILE A 9 18.18 36.13 -12.85
C ILE A 9 19.57 35.50 -13.00
N GLU A 10 19.68 34.22 -12.67
CA GLU A 10 20.84 33.41 -13.03
C GLU A 10 20.55 32.58 -14.28
N GLU A 11 21.57 32.45 -15.13
CA GLU A 11 21.41 32.01 -16.50
C GLU A 11 21.05 30.52 -16.60
N PHE A 12 20.33 30.17 -17.67
CA PHE A 12 20.15 28.78 -18.09
C PHE A 12 21.48 28.23 -18.62
N PHE A 13 22.44 27.99 -17.72
CA PHE A 13 23.60 27.17 -17.99
C PHE A 13 23.11 25.76 -18.34
N LEU A 14 22.96 25.53 -19.64
CA LEU A 14 23.02 24.21 -20.27
C LEU A 14 24.42 23.65 -19.97
N ALA A 15 24.58 23.15 -18.76
CA ALA A 15 25.70 22.32 -18.37
C ALA A 15 25.64 21.07 -19.23
N HIS A 16 26.31 21.11 -20.40
CA HIS A 16 26.62 19.91 -21.14
C HIS A 16 27.23 18.92 -20.15
N PRO A 17 26.60 17.75 -19.93
CA PRO A 17 27.15 16.78 -18.98
C PRO A 17 28.55 16.44 -19.46
N ASP A 18 29.52 16.60 -18.55
CA ASP A 18 30.94 16.40 -18.81
C ASP A 18 31.13 15.10 -19.63
N PRO A 19 31.81 15.14 -20.79
CA PRO A 19 32.08 13.93 -21.58
C PRO A 19 32.67 12.78 -20.75
N VAL A 20 33.44 13.10 -19.71
CA VAL A 20 33.97 12.12 -18.75
C VAL A 20 32.84 11.48 -17.91
N ILE A 21 31.84 12.25 -17.47
CA ILE A 21 30.67 11.73 -16.73
C ILE A 21 29.76 10.90 -17.64
N LEU A 22 29.57 11.31 -18.90
CA LEU A 22 28.83 10.50 -19.89
C LEU A 22 29.52 9.15 -20.13
N GLU A 23 30.84 9.15 -20.33
CA GLU A 23 31.58 7.92 -20.59
C GLU A 23 31.69 7.03 -19.34
N ILE A 24 31.81 7.61 -18.14
CA ILE A 24 31.67 6.86 -16.87
C ILE A 24 30.29 6.21 -16.79
N ASN A 25 29.21 6.89 -17.17
CA ASN A 25 27.86 6.32 -17.16
C ASN A 25 27.72 5.19 -18.19
N ASN A 26 28.24 5.38 -19.41
CA ASN A 26 28.33 4.39 -20.46
C ASN A 26 29.06 3.11 -19.98
N LEU A 27 30.28 3.25 -19.48
CA LEU A 27 31.10 2.16 -18.94
C LEU A 27 30.43 1.48 -17.73
N GLN A 28 29.77 2.24 -16.85
CA GLN A 28 29.05 1.67 -15.70
C GLN A 28 27.79 0.90 -16.12
N ASN A 29 27.16 1.24 -17.24
CA ASN A 29 26.05 0.49 -17.79
C ASN A 29 26.52 -0.74 -18.57
N GLN A 30 27.63 -0.63 -19.32
CA GLN A 30 28.30 -1.79 -19.93
C GLN A 30 28.72 -2.81 -18.86
N LEU A 31 29.28 -2.36 -17.72
CA LEU A 31 29.62 -3.24 -16.59
C LEU A 31 28.39 -3.96 -16.04
N LYS A 32 27.28 -3.25 -15.77
CA LYS A 32 26.01 -3.87 -15.34
C LYS A 32 25.48 -4.89 -16.36
N GLU A 33 25.66 -4.65 -17.65
CA GLU A 33 25.23 -5.61 -18.67
C GLU A 33 26.14 -6.83 -18.72
N LYS A 34 27.47 -6.65 -18.53
CA LYS A 34 28.40 -7.77 -18.38
C LYS A 34 28.17 -8.57 -17.10
N ASP A 35 27.75 -7.94 -16.01
CA ASP A 35 27.30 -8.65 -14.79
C ASP A 35 26.04 -9.50 -15.06
N ARG A 36 25.11 -9.01 -15.89
CA ARG A 36 23.92 -9.79 -16.31
C ARG A 36 24.27 -10.93 -17.26
N GLU A 37 25.10 -10.69 -18.28
CA GLU A 37 25.61 -11.73 -19.19
C GLU A 37 26.32 -12.84 -18.40
N LEU A 38 27.18 -12.45 -17.44
CA LEU A 38 27.87 -13.38 -16.55
C LEU A 38 26.90 -14.15 -15.66
N GLY A 39 25.86 -13.49 -15.11
CA GLY A 39 24.79 -14.16 -14.36
C GLY A 39 23.99 -15.15 -15.19
N ALA A 40 23.67 -14.81 -16.45
CA ALA A 40 23.00 -15.69 -17.40
C ALA A 40 23.87 -16.92 -17.73
N ALA A 41 25.13 -16.71 -18.11
CA ALA A 41 26.09 -17.79 -18.38
C ALA A 41 26.32 -18.69 -17.15
N GLN A 42 26.37 -18.14 -15.94
CA GLN A 42 26.44 -18.93 -14.70
C GLN A 42 25.17 -19.77 -14.46
N SER A 43 23.99 -19.27 -14.87
CA SER A 43 22.74 -20.05 -14.77
C SER A 43 22.68 -21.17 -15.82
N GLU A 44 23.18 -20.90 -17.04
CA GLU A 44 23.31 -21.89 -18.11
C GLU A 44 24.31 -22.99 -17.73
N ILE A 45 25.49 -22.64 -17.21
CA ILE A 45 26.49 -23.61 -16.71
C ILE A 45 25.90 -24.50 -15.60
N LYS A 46 25.03 -23.96 -14.73
CA LYS A 46 24.33 -24.77 -13.71
C LYS A 46 23.31 -25.72 -14.32
N ALA A 47 22.52 -25.25 -15.29
CA ALA A 47 21.57 -26.10 -16.01
C ALA A 47 22.26 -27.21 -16.80
N LEU A 48 23.33 -26.89 -17.54
CA LEU A 48 24.14 -27.85 -18.28
C LEU A 48 24.70 -28.94 -17.35
N LYS A 49 25.27 -28.58 -16.20
CA LYS A 49 25.75 -29.52 -15.18
C LYS A 49 24.64 -30.41 -14.60
N ALA A 50 23.43 -29.89 -14.42
CA ALA A 50 22.29 -30.73 -14.03
C ALA A 50 21.96 -31.76 -15.13
N THR A 51 21.98 -31.37 -16.41
CA THR A 51 21.78 -32.34 -17.52
C THR A 51 22.94 -33.32 -17.69
N GLU A 52 24.16 -32.95 -17.27
CA GLU A 52 25.35 -33.80 -17.28
C GLU A 52 25.19 -34.93 -16.25
N VAL A 53 24.86 -34.59 -14.99
CA VAL A 53 24.56 -35.58 -13.93
C VAL A 53 23.41 -36.52 -14.30
N LEU A 54 22.37 -36.04 -14.99
CA LEU A 54 21.28 -36.89 -15.49
C LEU A 54 21.73 -37.85 -16.60
N LYS A 55 22.65 -37.43 -17.48
CA LYS A 55 23.25 -38.31 -18.50
C LYS A 55 24.18 -39.34 -17.88
N ASP A 56 25.01 -38.96 -16.92
CA ASP A 56 25.91 -39.87 -16.20
C ASP A 56 25.11 -40.97 -15.49
N LYS A 57 24.01 -40.62 -14.82
CA LYS A 57 23.08 -41.60 -14.22
C LYS A 57 22.46 -42.54 -15.25
N ALA A 58 22.04 -42.02 -16.40
CA ALA A 58 21.49 -42.85 -17.48
C ALA A 58 22.54 -43.79 -18.11
N LEU A 59 23.81 -43.35 -18.18
CA LEU A 59 24.94 -44.18 -18.61
C LEU A 59 25.29 -45.26 -17.57
N GLU A 60 25.20 -44.96 -16.28
CA GLU A 60 25.38 -45.93 -15.20
C GLU A 60 24.25 -46.99 -15.20
N GLU A 61 22.99 -46.58 -15.33
CA GLU A 61 21.84 -47.49 -15.46
C GLU A 61 21.99 -48.42 -16.69
N LEU A 62 22.38 -47.85 -17.84
CA LEU A 62 22.64 -48.63 -19.07
C LEU A 62 23.85 -49.57 -18.92
N GLY A 63 24.91 -49.13 -18.23
CA GLY A 63 26.10 -49.94 -17.95
C GLY A 63 25.80 -51.14 -17.05
N ASN A 64 24.98 -50.94 -16.02
CA ASN A 64 24.49 -52.00 -15.14
C ASN A 64 23.64 -53.02 -15.92
N GLU A 65 22.76 -52.56 -16.81
CA GLU A 65 21.99 -53.45 -17.68
C GLU A 65 22.87 -54.20 -18.70
N PHE A 66 23.89 -53.55 -19.26
CA PHE A 66 24.85 -54.21 -20.14
C PHE A 66 25.59 -55.36 -19.41
N GLN A 67 26.13 -55.11 -18.21
CA GLN A 67 26.79 -56.15 -17.41
C GLN A 67 25.82 -57.30 -17.05
N ARG A 68 24.55 -56.98 -16.74
CA ARG A 68 23.50 -57.97 -16.48
C ARG A 68 23.20 -58.86 -17.69
N LEU A 69 23.23 -58.30 -18.90
CA LEU A 69 23.06 -59.05 -20.15
C LEU A 69 24.30 -59.85 -20.52
N GLU A 70 25.51 -59.29 -20.34
CA GLU A 70 26.78 -59.99 -20.57
C GLU A 70 26.93 -61.21 -19.65
N GLY A 71 26.55 -61.10 -18.38
CA GLY A 71 26.53 -62.22 -17.44
C GLY A 71 25.57 -63.33 -17.87
N LYS A 72 24.36 -62.99 -18.33
CA LYS A 72 23.40 -63.97 -18.89
C LYS A 72 23.94 -64.63 -20.16
N LEU A 73 24.61 -63.88 -21.03
CA LEU A 73 25.21 -64.40 -22.26
C LEU A 73 26.28 -65.46 -21.94
N LYS A 74 27.22 -65.16 -21.03
CA LYS A 74 28.27 -66.10 -20.60
C LYS A 74 27.70 -67.38 -19.98
N ILE A 75 26.64 -67.28 -19.17
CA ILE A 75 25.95 -68.45 -18.60
C ILE A 75 25.32 -69.32 -19.70
N ASN A 76 24.65 -68.70 -20.69
CA ASN A 76 24.05 -69.41 -21.82
C ASN A 76 25.11 -70.05 -22.74
N GLU A 77 26.24 -69.39 -22.95
CA GLU A 77 27.38 -69.88 -23.74
C GLU A 77 28.01 -71.11 -23.07
N MET A 78 28.29 -71.05 -21.76
CA MET A 78 28.73 -72.22 -20.97
C MET A 78 27.72 -73.38 -21.01
N LEU A 79 26.42 -73.09 -20.96
CA LEU A 79 25.37 -74.10 -21.05
C LEU A 79 25.33 -74.78 -22.43
N LEU A 80 25.52 -74.02 -23.51
CA LEU A 80 25.61 -74.55 -24.88
C LEU A 80 26.86 -75.41 -25.07
N GLU A 81 28.01 -74.98 -24.54
CA GLU A 81 29.25 -75.76 -24.57
C GLU A 81 29.07 -77.10 -23.83
N GLN A 82 28.49 -77.07 -22.62
CA GLN A 82 28.15 -78.29 -21.87
C GLN A 82 27.20 -79.22 -22.65
N LYS A 83 26.17 -78.68 -23.32
CA LYS A 83 25.26 -79.49 -24.14
C LYS A 83 25.96 -80.09 -25.35
N ASN A 84 26.89 -79.39 -25.98
CA ASN A 84 27.73 -79.96 -27.06
C ASN A 84 28.62 -81.10 -26.56
N LEU A 85 29.13 -81.02 -25.33
CA LEU A 85 29.89 -82.12 -24.70
C LEU A 85 29.00 -83.32 -24.34
N ASP A 86 27.80 -83.08 -23.80
CA ASP A 86 26.81 -84.15 -23.52
C ASP A 86 26.39 -84.88 -24.82
N ILE A 87 26.14 -84.15 -25.91
CA ILE A 87 25.79 -84.72 -27.23
C ILE A 87 26.93 -85.60 -27.76
N LYS A 88 28.20 -85.15 -27.66
CA LYS A 88 29.37 -85.94 -28.06
C LYS A 88 29.50 -87.23 -27.23
N ARG A 89 29.20 -87.18 -25.93
CA ARG A 89 29.22 -88.34 -25.03
C ARG A 89 28.16 -89.38 -25.42
N LEU A 90 26.90 -88.95 -25.49
CA LEU A 90 25.75 -89.78 -25.90
C LEU A 90 25.94 -90.40 -27.30
N ALA A 91 26.59 -89.68 -28.22
CA ALA A 91 26.90 -90.18 -29.57
C ALA A 91 27.97 -91.28 -29.59
N ASN A 92 28.82 -91.38 -28.57
CA ASN A 92 29.77 -92.49 -28.40
C ASN A 92 29.15 -93.65 -27.62
N GLU A 93 28.48 -93.37 -26.50
CA GLU A 93 27.71 -94.36 -25.72
C GLU A 93 26.74 -95.15 -26.62
N LYS A 94 26.06 -94.47 -27.56
CA LYS A 94 25.18 -95.12 -28.55
C LYS A 94 25.92 -96.10 -29.48
N LYS A 95 27.16 -95.81 -29.88
CA LYS A 95 27.96 -96.72 -30.73
C LYS A 95 28.40 -97.95 -29.95
N GLU A 96 28.83 -97.74 -28.70
CA GLU A 96 29.25 -98.80 -27.79
C GLU A 96 28.07 -99.73 -27.44
N ALA A 97 26.89 -99.16 -27.15
CA ALA A 97 25.67 -99.92 -26.92
C ALA A 97 25.24 -100.75 -28.14
N LEU A 98 25.34 -100.21 -29.36
CA LEU A 98 25.08 -100.96 -30.59
C LEU A 98 26.10 -102.10 -30.81
N ALA A 99 27.38 -101.87 -30.53
CA ALA A 99 28.40 -102.92 -30.60
C ALA A 99 28.15 -104.05 -29.57
N ALA A 100 27.77 -103.68 -28.34
CA ALA A 100 27.39 -104.63 -27.29
C ALA A 100 26.13 -105.43 -27.66
N GLN A 101 25.12 -104.79 -28.29
CA GLN A 101 23.92 -105.46 -28.79
C GLN A 101 24.27 -106.56 -29.81
N TYR A 102 25.09 -106.25 -30.82
CA TYR A 102 25.52 -107.26 -31.81
C TYR A 102 26.30 -108.42 -31.17
N ALA A 103 27.14 -108.15 -30.14
CA ALA A 103 27.86 -109.19 -29.41
C ALA A 103 26.93 -110.10 -28.56
N ALA A 104 25.92 -109.52 -27.90
CA ALA A 104 24.92 -110.27 -27.14
C ALA A 104 24.05 -111.14 -28.06
N GLU A 105 23.60 -110.59 -29.20
CA GLU A 105 22.80 -111.32 -30.19
C GLU A 105 23.57 -112.50 -30.80
N ALA A 106 24.87 -112.32 -31.08
CA ALA A 106 25.77 -113.39 -31.52
C ALA A 106 26.01 -114.46 -30.44
N THR A 107 25.86 -114.11 -29.16
CA THR A 107 26.03 -115.04 -28.03
C THR A 107 24.76 -115.85 -27.79
N LEU A 108 23.58 -115.22 -27.83
CA LEU A 108 22.28 -115.92 -27.75
C LEU A 108 22.13 -116.95 -28.87
N ARG A 109 22.55 -116.62 -30.10
CA ARG A 109 22.55 -117.58 -31.23
C ARG A 109 23.42 -118.82 -31.01
N ARG A 110 24.36 -118.82 -30.06
CA ARG A 110 25.15 -120.00 -29.66
C ARG A 110 24.41 -120.80 -28.59
N VAL A 111 23.97 -120.15 -27.51
CA VAL A 111 23.27 -120.82 -26.39
C VAL A 111 22.01 -121.55 -26.85
N TYR A 112 21.25 -120.97 -27.79
CA TYR A 112 20.07 -121.64 -28.38
C TYR A 112 20.38 -122.83 -29.30
N ALA A 113 21.64 -123.08 -29.66
CA ALA A 113 22.06 -124.28 -30.40
C ALA A 113 22.47 -125.43 -29.47
N ASP A 114 22.92 -125.11 -28.25
CA ASP A 114 23.48 -126.08 -27.29
C ASP A 114 22.42 -126.70 -26.36
N GLN A 115 21.20 -126.14 -26.29
CA GLN A 115 20.13 -126.60 -25.40
C GLN A 115 19.16 -127.56 -26.10
N LYS A 116 19.49 -128.86 -25.99
CA LYS A 116 18.64 -129.97 -26.37
C LYS A 116 18.46 -130.94 -25.20
N ASP A 117 17.20 -131.03 -24.74
CA ASP A 117 16.61 -132.05 -23.87
C ASP A 117 17.22 -132.19 -22.45
N ASP A 118 16.42 -131.97 -21.40
CA ASP A 118 16.67 -132.52 -20.05
C ASP A 118 15.38 -132.61 -19.21
N ASP A 119 15.29 -133.58 -18.29
CA ASP A 119 14.08 -133.95 -17.55
C ASP A 119 13.83 -133.02 -16.33
N ALA A 120 13.25 -131.86 -16.57
CA ALA A 120 12.86 -130.93 -15.51
C ALA A 120 11.70 -131.49 -14.63
N PRO A 121 11.71 -131.26 -13.29
CA PRO A 121 10.59 -131.62 -12.42
C PRO A 121 9.31 -130.87 -12.81
N PRO A 122 8.10 -131.37 -12.45
CA PRO A 122 6.82 -130.82 -12.91
C PRO A 122 6.71 -129.31 -12.69
N LEU A 123 6.88 -128.55 -13.77
CA LEU A 123 7.13 -127.11 -13.72
C LEU A 123 6.05 -126.34 -12.96
N GLU A 124 4.79 -126.77 -13.07
CA GLU A 124 3.62 -126.27 -12.36
C GLU A 124 3.87 -125.98 -10.86
N SER A 125 4.60 -126.86 -10.17
CA SER A 125 4.84 -126.77 -8.72
C SER A 125 5.83 -125.65 -8.34
N ILE A 126 6.68 -125.24 -9.29
CA ILE A 126 7.63 -124.13 -9.16
C ILE A 126 7.02 -122.85 -9.77
N ILE A 127 6.20 -122.99 -10.80
CA ILE A 127 5.51 -121.90 -11.51
C ILE A 127 4.41 -121.28 -10.64
N ALA A 128 3.54 -122.05 -10.00
CA ALA A 128 2.34 -121.51 -9.34
C ALA A 128 2.62 -120.44 -8.24
N PRO A 129 3.66 -120.56 -7.39
CA PRO A 129 4.03 -119.48 -6.47
C PRO A 129 4.51 -118.21 -7.20
N LEU A 130 5.31 -118.36 -8.26
CA LEU A 130 5.80 -117.26 -9.07
C LEU A 130 4.67 -116.58 -9.85
N GLU A 131 3.66 -117.32 -10.32
CA GLU A 131 2.45 -116.75 -10.91
C GLU A 131 1.62 -115.96 -9.91
N ALA A 132 1.55 -116.41 -8.65
CA ALA A 132 0.88 -115.67 -7.58
C ALA A 132 1.62 -114.35 -7.26
N GLU A 133 2.95 -114.35 -7.20
CA GLU A 133 3.76 -113.14 -7.06
C GLU A 133 3.62 -112.21 -8.28
N ILE A 134 3.69 -112.74 -9.51
CA ILE A 134 3.44 -111.98 -10.75
C ILE A 134 2.03 -111.36 -10.74
N LYS A 135 1.03 -112.04 -10.18
CA LYS A 135 -0.34 -111.53 -10.03
C LYS A 135 -0.43 -110.44 -8.95
N MET A 136 0.29 -110.60 -7.83
CA MET A 136 0.44 -109.55 -6.80
C MET A 136 1.08 -108.29 -7.39
N TYR A 137 2.24 -108.40 -8.05
CA TYR A 137 2.92 -107.26 -8.67
C TYR A 137 2.09 -106.61 -9.79
N LYS A 138 1.32 -107.38 -10.56
CA LYS A 138 0.35 -106.82 -11.53
C LYS A 138 -0.74 -105.97 -10.86
N ASN A 139 -1.25 -106.40 -9.71
CA ASN A 139 -2.23 -105.63 -8.93
C ASN A 139 -1.60 -104.37 -8.30
N GLU A 140 -0.38 -104.47 -7.77
CA GLU A 140 0.37 -103.34 -7.22
C GLU A 140 0.68 -102.29 -8.30
N ILE A 141 1.15 -102.72 -9.48
CA ILE A 141 1.35 -101.84 -10.65
C ILE A 141 0.03 -101.17 -11.06
N ALA A 142 -1.11 -101.86 -10.99
CA ALA A 142 -2.42 -101.27 -11.29
C ALA A 142 -2.85 -100.21 -10.26
N ALA A 143 -2.58 -100.43 -8.96
CA ALA A 143 -2.81 -99.46 -7.90
C ALA A 143 -1.93 -98.22 -8.08
N LEU A 144 -0.61 -98.40 -8.23
CA LEU A 144 0.36 -97.33 -8.48
C LEU A 144 0.05 -96.53 -9.75
N GLN A 145 -0.56 -97.15 -10.77
CA GLN A 145 -1.05 -96.44 -11.95
C GLN A 145 -2.25 -95.54 -11.67
N GLU A 146 -3.19 -95.93 -10.80
CA GLU A 146 -4.31 -95.06 -10.43
C GLU A 146 -3.88 -93.97 -9.45
N ASP A 147 -2.98 -94.26 -8.51
CA ASP A 147 -2.35 -93.25 -7.66
C ASP A 147 -1.60 -92.20 -8.49
N LYS A 148 -0.87 -92.61 -9.53
CA LYS A 148 -0.25 -91.69 -10.49
C LYS A 148 -1.29 -90.82 -11.20
N ARG A 149 -2.40 -91.40 -11.69
CA ARG A 149 -3.49 -90.63 -12.31
C ARG A 149 -4.14 -89.66 -11.31
N SER A 150 -4.26 -90.05 -10.04
CA SER A 150 -4.75 -89.20 -8.95
C SER A 150 -3.82 -88.02 -8.69
N LEU A 151 -2.51 -88.28 -8.62
CA LEU A 151 -1.48 -87.25 -8.53
C LEU A 151 -1.52 -86.29 -9.73
N ASP A 152 -1.62 -86.80 -10.96
CA ASP A 152 -1.72 -85.99 -12.18
C ASP A 152 -2.97 -85.09 -12.18
N ARG A 153 -4.12 -85.58 -11.67
CA ARG A 153 -5.34 -84.77 -11.46
C ARG A 153 -5.13 -83.68 -10.41
N HIS A 154 -4.52 -84.02 -9.27
CA HIS A 154 -4.25 -83.07 -8.19
C HIS A 154 -3.23 -81.99 -8.59
N THR A 155 -2.21 -82.33 -9.36
CA THR A 155 -1.22 -81.38 -9.91
C THR A 155 -1.91 -80.37 -10.82
N LYS A 156 -2.70 -80.83 -11.80
CA LYS A 156 -3.48 -79.95 -12.70
C LYS A 156 -4.47 -79.06 -11.96
N SER A 157 -5.10 -79.57 -10.91
CA SER A 157 -5.99 -78.78 -10.04
C SER A 157 -5.26 -77.68 -9.28
N LYS A 158 -4.02 -77.93 -8.81
CA LYS A 158 -3.16 -76.92 -8.17
C LYS A 158 -2.61 -75.91 -9.18
N GLU A 159 -2.22 -76.34 -10.37
CA GLU A 159 -1.77 -75.46 -11.46
C GLU A 159 -2.89 -74.48 -11.88
N ALA A 160 -4.13 -74.97 -12.04
CA ALA A 160 -5.28 -74.11 -12.32
C ALA A 160 -5.54 -73.08 -11.21
N ALA A 161 -5.51 -73.50 -9.93
CA ALA A 161 -5.69 -72.61 -8.80
C ALA A 161 -4.56 -71.56 -8.65
N LEU A 162 -3.32 -71.92 -9.01
CA LEU A 162 -2.18 -70.98 -9.05
C LEU A 162 -2.35 -69.93 -10.16
N LEU A 163 -2.80 -70.33 -11.35
CA LEU A 163 -3.08 -69.40 -12.46
C LEU A 163 -4.23 -68.44 -12.13
N GLU A 164 -5.29 -68.92 -11.46
CA GLU A 164 -6.38 -68.07 -10.97
C GLU A 164 -5.88 -67.07 -9.90
N ALA A 165 -5.06 -67.53 -8.94
CA ALA A 165 -4.44 -66.66 -7.94
C ALA A 165 -3.51 -65.61 -8.57
N GLU A 166 -2.72 -65.98 -9.59
CA GLU A 166 -1.87 -65.05 -10.34
C GLU A 166 -2.69 -63.99 -11.09
N MET A 167 -3.81 -64.38 -11.71
CA MET A 167 -4.75 -63.45 -12.36
C MET A 167 -5.36 -62.46 -11.36
N ILE A 168 -5.79 -62.95 -10.19
CA ILE A 168 -6.33 -62.12 -9.10
C ILE A 168 -5.26 -61.13 -8.60
N LEU A 169 -4.01 -61.60 -8.41
CA LEU A 169 -2.90 -60.77 -7.95
C LEU A 169 -2.53 -59.67 -8.97
N LYS A 170 -2.48 -59.99 -10.27
CA LYS A 170 -2.27 -59.00 -11.34
C LYS A 170 -3.36 -57.93 -11.34
N SER A 171 -4.63 -58.33 -11.25
CA SER A 171 -5.75 -57.39 -11.14
C SER A 171 -5.73 -56.56 -9.85
N ALA A 172 -5.23 -57.12 -8.73
CA ALA A 172 -5.03 -56.36 -7.49
C ALA A 172 -3.91 -55.31 -7.63
N LEU A 173 -2.79 -55.67 -8.29
CA LEU A 173 -1.67 -54.77 -8.55
C LEU A 173 -2.06 -53.62 -9.50
N GLU A 174 -2.78 -53.90 -10.58
CA GLU A 174 -3.29 -52.87 -11.49
C GLU A 174 -4.20 -51.86 -10.77
N ARG A 175 -5.11 -52.35 -9.91
CA ARG A 175 -5.96 -51.49 -9.07
C ARG A 175 -5.15 -50.68 -8.04
N ALA A 176 -4.05 -51.22 -7.51
CA ALA A 176 -3.18 -50.48 -6.60
C ALA A 176 -2.48 -49.31 -7.31
N LEU A 177 -1.93 -49.53 -8.52
CA LEU A 177 -1.31 -48.48 -9.34
C LEU A 177 -2.31 -47.36 -9.71
N ILE A 178 -3.57 -47.72 -10.05
CA ILE A 178 -4.63 -46.74 -10.32
C ILE A 178 -4.96 -45.92 -9.06
N VAL A 179 -4.94 -46.52 -7.87
CA VAL A 179 -5.15 -45.80 -6.60
C VAL A 179 -3.98 -44.86 -6.29
N GLU A 180 -2.74 -45.28 -6.54
CA GLU A 180 -1.53 -44.45 -6.36
C GLU A 180 -1.55 -43.23 -7.29
N GLU A 181 -1.87 -43.42 -8.58
CA GLU A 181 -2.01 -42.32 -9.55
C GLU A 181 -3.13 -41.34 -9.14
N ILE A 182 -4.28 -41.84 -8.71
CA ILE A 182 -5.38 -41.00 -8.20
C ILE A 182 -4.98 -40.27 -6.90
N GLN A 183 -4.14 -40.85 -6.05
CA GLN A 183 -3.61 -40.19 -4.85
C GLN A 183 -2.63 -39.06 -5.23
N ASN A 184 -1.74 -39.27 -6.20
CA ASN A 184 -0.83 -38.26 -6.73
C ASN A 184 -1.60 -37.09 -7.35
N GLN A 185 -2.61 -37.36 -8.18
CA GLN A 185 -3.50 -36.33 -8.73
C GLN A 185 -4.26 -35.57 -7.63
N ASN A 186 -4.72 -36.26 -6.58
CA ASN A 186 -5.37 -35.62 -5.43
C ASN A 186 -4.41 -34.73 -4.62
N PHE A 187 -3.13 -35.08 -4.54
CA PHE A 187 -2.11 -34.27 -3.86
C PHE A 187 -1.83 -32.97 -4.63
N GLU A 188 -1.60 -33.07 -5.94
CA GLU A 188 -1.34 -31.90 -6.79
C GLU A 188 -2.58 -30.98 -6.89
N LEU A 189 -3.80 -31.53 -6.96
CA LEU A 189 -5.04 -30.73 -6.87
C LEU A 189 -5.17 -29.98 -5.54
N ARG A 190 -4.77 -30.59 -4.40
CA ARG A 190 -4.77 -29.90 -3.09
C ARG A 190 -3.77 -28.75 -3.05
N ARG A 191 -2.57 -28.97 -3.60
CA ARG A 191 -1.52 -27.95 -3.74
C ARG A 191 -1.97 -26.79 -4.63
N GLN A 192 -2.66 -27.07 -5.73
CA GLN A 192 -3.24 -26.02 -6.59
C GLN A 192 -4.33 -25.22 -5.85
N ILE A 193 -5.19 -25.88 -5.08
CA ILE A 193 -6.18 -25.20 -4.23
C ILE A 193 -5.50 -24.29 -3.19
N GLU A 194 -4.41 -24.74 -2.56
CA GLU A 194 -3.62 -23.93 -1.61
C GLU A 194 -2.98 -22.71 -2.28
N ILE A 195 -2.42 -22.87 -3.50
CA ILE A 195 -1.88 -21.77 -4.30
C ILE A 195 -2.97 -20.73 -4.62
N PHE A 196 -4.13 -21.16 -5.15
CA PHE A 196 -5.25 -20.25 -5.44
C PHE A 196 -5.77 -19.54 -4.18
N GLN A 197 -5.69 -20.16 -3.00
CA GLN A 197 -6.08 -19.53 -1.74
C GLN A 197 -5.11 -18.42 -1.30
N GLU A 198 -3.79 -18.62 -1.38
CA GLU A 198 -2.85 -17.52 -1.07
C GLU A 198 -2.84 -16.46 -2.17
N GLU A 199 -3.02 -16.81 -3.45
CA GLU A 199 -3.20 -15.83 -4.53
C GLU A 199 -4.41 -14.93 -4.28
N THR A 200 -5.58 -15.51 -3.96
CA THR A 200 -6.80 -14.76 -3.59
C THR A 200 -6.52 -13.82 -2.40
N LYS A 201 -5.85 -14.34 -1.36
CA LYS A 201 -5.46 -13.60 -0.16
C LYS A 201 -4.40 -12.51 -0.42
N ILE A 202 -3.59 -12.62 -1.48
CA ILE A 202 -2.68 -11.56 -1.96
C ILE A 202 -3.46 -10.49 -2.76
N LEU A 203 -4.39 -10.92 -3.62
CA LEU A 203 -5.27 -10.02 -4.36
C LEU A 203 -6.15 -9.19 -3.42
N ASP A 204 -6.70 -9.78 -2.35
CA ASP A 204 -7.48 -9.06 -1.32
C ASP A 204 -6.65 -8.00 -0.59
N LYS A 205 -5.41 -8.31 -0.19
CA LYS A 205 -4.48 -7.33 0.41
C LYS A 205 -4.23 -6.17 -0.54
N THR A 206 -4.01 -6.47 -1.83
CA THR A 206 -3.74 -5.47 -2.88
C THR A 206 -4.98 -4.63 -3.19
N ASN A 207 -6.16 -5.25 -3.24
CA ASN A 207 -7.44 -4.56 -3.47
C ASN A 207 -7.76 -3.62 -2.31
N ARG A 208 -7.62 -4.08 -1.06
CA ARG A 208 -7.77 -3.24 0.14
C ARG A 208 -6.81 -2.06 0.14
N GLN A 209 -5.56 -2.25 -0.30
CA GLN A 209 -4.59 -1.16 -0.43
C GLN A 209 -4.99 -0.14 -1.51
N LYS A 210 -5.52 -0.59 -2.65
CA LYS A 210 -6.05 0.29 -3.70
C LYS A 210 -7.29 1.07 -3.24
N ILE A 211 -8.18 0.45 -2.48
CA ILE A 211 -9.35 1.13 -1.88
C ILE A 211 -8.88 2.25 -0.95
N LEU A 212 -7.91 1.98 -0.05
CA LEU A 212 -7.28 2.98 0.82
C LEU A 212 -6.49 4.09 0.10
N GLU A 213 -6.21 3.92 -1.19
CA GLU A 213 -5.59 4.94 -2.06
C GLU A 213 -6.67 5.77 -2.76
N VAL A 214 -7.71 5.13 -3.30
CA VAL A 214 -8.89 5.79 -3.87
C VAL A 214 -9.59 6.66 -2.82
N GLU A 215 -9.79 6.16 -1.59
CA GLU A 215 -10.38 6.93 -0.47
C GLU A 215 -9.60 8.22 -0.16
N LYS A 216 -8.25 8.17 -0.23
CA LYS A 216 -7.40 9.37 -0.04
C LYS A 216 -7.53 10.35 -1.21
N LEU A 217 -7.56 9.83 -2.44
CA LEU A 217 -7.76 10.67 -3.63
C LEU A 217 -9.12 11.35 -3.59
N SER A 218 -10.19 10.63 -3.22
CA SER A 218 -11.53 11.20 -2.97
C SER A 218 -11.50 12.29 -1.90
N GLN A 219 -10.81 12.07 -0.77
CA GLN A 219 -10.65 13.09 0.26
C GLN A 219 -9.91 14.35 -0.28
N THR A 220 -8.84 14.18 -1.06
CA THR A 220 -8.14 15.35 -1.66
C THR A 220 -8.98 16.06 -2.72
N ILE A 221 -9.91 15.37 -3.40
CA ILE A 221 -10.87 16.01 -4.32
C ILE A 221 -11.83 16.91 -3.53
N ILE A 222 -12.39 16.43 -2.42
CA ILE A 222 -13.28 17.21 -1.55
C ILE A 222 -12.55 18.47 -1.02
N GLU A 223 -11.31 18.32 -0.56
CA GLU A 223 -10.49 19.46 -0.09
C GLU A 223 -10.22 20.49 -1.20
N LEU A 224 -10.03 20.05 -2.44
CA LEU A 224 -9.88 20.93 -3.60
C LEU A 224 -11.20 21.60 -4.01
N GLU A 225 -12.33 20.90 -3.92
CA GLU A 225 -13.67 21.46 -4.17
C GLU A 225 -14.01 22.54 -3.13
N GLU A 226 -13.75 22.30 -1.85
CA GLU A 226 -13.89 23.32 -0.78
C GLU A 226 -12.97 24.53 -1.03
N ALA A 227 -11.71 24.30 -1.44
CA ALA A 227 -10.79 25.38 -1.78
C ALA A 227 -11.24 26.19 -3.00
N ILE A 228 -11.83 25.56 -4.02
CA ILE A 228 -12.43 26.23 -5.18
C ILE A 228 -13.64 27.07 -4.79
N LEU A 229 -14.53 26.54 -3.94
CA LEU A 229 -15.69 27.28 -3.42
C LEU A 229 -15.27 28.48 -2.57
N ALA A 230 -14.28 28.32 -1.69
CA ALA A 230 -13.69 29.41 -0.91
C ALA A 230 -13.02 30.47 -1.80
N GLY A 231 -12.30 30.03 -2.85
CA GLY A 231 -11.69 30.89 -3.86
C GLY A 231 -12.73 31.70 -4.64
N GLY A 232 -13.84 31.07 -5.05
CA GLY A 232 -14.99 31.75 -5.68
C GLY A 232 -15.63 32.80 -4.77
N ALA A 233 -15.81 32.49 -3.49
CA ALA A 233 -16.30 33.46 -2.50
C ALA A 233 -15.33 34.64 -2.30
N ALA A 234 -14.02 34.41 -2.33
CA ALA A 234 -13.02 35.48 -2.29
C ALA A 234 -13.03 36.33 -3.56
N ALA A 235 -13.12 35.71 -4.74
CA ALA A 235 -13.20 36.41 -6.02
C ALA A 235 -14.44 37.30 -6.13
N ASN A 236 -15.59 36.85 -5.62
CA ASN A 236 -16.81 37.67 -5.54
C ASN A 236 -16.61 38.90 -4.65
N ARG A 237 -16.03 38.76 -3.46
CA ARG A 237 -15.69 39.91 -2.58
C ARG A 237 -14.74 40.90 -3.28
N LEU A 238 -13.73 40.42 -4.01
CA LEU A 238 -12.84 41.28 -4.80
C LEU A 238 -13.59 42.02 -5.93
N ARG A 239 -14.59 41.38 -6.57
CA ARG A 239 -15.46 42.03 -7.56
C ARG A 239 -16.34 43.10 -6.93
N ASP A 240 -16.89 42.86 -5.74
CA ASP A 240 -17.69 43.85 -5.00
C ASP A 240 -16.84 45.05 -4.55
N TYR A 241 -15.65 44.81 -3.98
CA TYR A 241 -14.71 45.91 -3.64
C TYR A 241 -14.28 46.70 -4.89
N LYS A 242 -14.05 46.03 -6.03
CA LYS A 242 -13.74 46.71 -7.30
C LYS A 242 -14.91 47.57 -7.80
N ARG A 243 -16.16 47.14 -7.57
CA ARG A 243 -17.35 47.95 -7.85
C ARG A 243 -17.40 49.19 -6.94
N GLN A 244 -17.28 49.00 -5.62
CA GLN A 244 -17.26 50.09 -4.63
C GLN A 244 -16.16 51.12 -4.90
N ILE A 245 -14.95 50.69 -5.26
CA ILE A 245 -13.85 51.58 -5.66
C ILE A 245 -14.21 52.38 -6.92
N SER A 246 -14.92 51.77 -7.88
CA SER A 246 -15.34 52.45 -9.11
C SER A 246 -16.44 53.48 -8.86
N GLU A 247 -17.38 53.16 -7.96
CA GLU A 247 -18.45 54.06 -7.48
C GLU A 247 -17.84 55.26 -6.75
N LEU A 248 -17.03 55.02 -5.71
CA LEU A 248 -16.30 56.06 -4.96
C LEU A 248 -15.39 56.92 -5.86
N GLN A 249 -14.85 56.36 -6.96
CA GLN A 249 -14.03 57.13 -7.88
C GLN A 249 -14.85 58.05 -8.80
N GLU A 250 -16.10 57.74 -9.13
CA GLU A 250 -16.98 58.71 -9.80
C GLU A 250 -17.55 59.74 -8.83
N GLU A 251 -17.89 59.36 -7.59
CA GLU A 251 -18.22 60.32 -6.52
C GLU A 251 -17.07 61.31 -6.25
N LYS A 252 -15.83 60.82 -6.24
CA LYS A 252 -14.65 61.69 -6.19
C LYS A 252 -14.64 62.66 -7.38
N ARG A 253 -14.91 62.21 -8.60
CA ARG A 253 -14.94 63.08 -9.79
C ARG A 253 -16.10 64.09 -9.73
N THR A 254 -17.28 63.76 -9.21
CA THR A 254 -18.37 64.75 -9.02
C THR A 254 -17.98 65.79 -7.97
N LEU A 255 -17.46 65.37 -6.82
CA LEU A 255 -16.98 66.28 -5.77
C LEU A 255 -15.81 67.15 -6.23
N GLU A 256 -14.89 66.66 -7.06
CA GLU A 256 -13.82 67.46 -7.68
C GLU A 256 -14.37 68.54 -8.64
N ARG A 257 -15.37 68.19 -9.47
CA ARG A 257 -16.07 69.15 -10.35
C ARG A 257 -16.84 70.20 -9.53
N GLU A 258 -17.47 69.82 -8.42
CA GLU A 258 -18.20 70.72 -7.54
C GLU A 258 -17.28 71.64 -6.74
N LEU A 259 -16.19 71.10 -6.18
CA LEU A 259 -15.15 71.89 -5.53
C LEU A 259 -14.53 72.92 -6.49
N ALA A 260 -14.36 72.57 -7.77
CA ALA A 260 -13.94 73.53 -8.79
C ALA A 260 -14.98 74.64 -9.02
N ARG A 261 -16.27 74.32 -9.12
CA ARG A 261 -17.37 75.31 -9.22
C ARG A 261 -17.40 76.23 -8.00
N VAL A 262 -17.28 75.68 -6.78
CA VAL A 262 -17.29 76.43 -5.51
C VAL A 262 -16.05 77.32 -5.40
N LYS A 263 -14.88 76.87 -5.84
CA LYS A 263 -13.68 77.73 -5.92
C LYS A 263 -13.89 78.91 -6.88
N VAL A 264 -14.51 78.69 -8.04
CA VAL A 264 -14.83 79.76 -9.00
C VAL A 264 -15.86 80.74 -8.43
N SER A 265 -16.92 80.28 -7.76
CA SER A 265 -17.89 81.20 -7.13
C SER A 265 -17.30 81.95 -5.94
N ALA A 266 -16.49 81.29 -5.10
CA ALA A 266 -15.77 81.94 -3.99
C ALA A 266 -14.80 83.01 -4.50
N ASN A 267 -14.02 82.74 -5.55
CA ASN A 267 -13.13 83.73 -6.17
C ASN A 267 -13.92 84.91 -6.77
N ARG A 268 -15.08 84.67 -7.38
CA ARG A 268 -15.99 85.74 -7.85
C ARG A 268 -16.50 86.60 -6.70
N VAL A 269 -16.98 85.99 -5.60
CA VAL A 269 -17.44 86.73 -4.41
C VAL A 269 -16.29 87.53 -3.78
N ALA A 270 -15.11 86.94 -3.63
CA ALA A 270 -13.93 87.64 -3.12
C ALA A 270 -13.52 88.83 -4.02
N THR A 271 -13.69 88.72 -5.34
CA THR A 271 -13.45 89.83 -6.29
C THR A 271 -14.51 90.93 -6.15
N VAL A 272 -15.79 90.58 -5.97
CA VAL A 272 -16.87 91.56 -5.72
C VAL A 272 -16.61 92.30 -4.41
N VAL A 273 -16.37 91.59 -3.31
CA VAL A 273 -16.07 92.20 -1.99
C VAL A 273 -14.81 93.07 -2.05
N ALA A 274 -13.77 92.65 -2.77
CA ALA A 274 -12.56 93.46 -2.95
C ALA A 274 -12.81 94.76 -3.74
N ASN A 275 -13.79 94.78 -4.65
CA ASN A 275 -14.21 95.99 -5.35
C ASN A 275 -15.11 96.87 -4.46
N GLU A 276 -16.06 96.29 -3.72
CA GLU A 276 -16.90 97.02 -2.75
C GLU A 276 -16.03 97.76 -1.72
N TRP A 277 -15.01 97.10 -1.17
CA TRP A 277 -14.03 97.71 -0.24
C TRP A 277 -13.15 98.79 -0.89
N LYS A 278 -12.99 98.78 -2.21
CA LYS A 278 -12.26 99.81 -2.96
C LYS A 278 -13.13 101.03 -3.24
N ASP A 279 -14.43 100.82 -3.48
CA ASP A 279 -15.38 101.88 -3.79
C ASP A 279 -15.96 102.55 -2.52
N GLU A 280 -16.00 101.84 -1.37
CA GLU A 280 -16.29 102.45 -0.06
C GLU A 280 -15.12 103.24 0.56
N ASN A 281 -13.99 103.36 -0.16
CA ASN A 281 -12.78 104.03 0.33
C ASN A 281 -12.98 105.52 0.71
N ASP A 282 -14.01 106.19 0.19
CA ASP A 282 -14.40 107.55 0.59
C ASP A 282 -15.10 107.62 1.97
N LYS A 283 -15.55 106.50 2.53
CA LYS A 283 -16.19 106.43 3.86
C LYS A 283 -15.20 106.04 4.98
N VAL A 284 -14.07 105.42 4.63
CA VAL A 284 -13.10 104.89 5.59
C VAL A 284 -12.06 105.95 5.90
N MET A 285 -11.98 106.41 7.16
CA MET A 285 -10.96 107.38 7.59
C MET A 285 -9.55 106.89 7.19
N PRO A 286 -8.80 107.64 6.36
CA PRO A 286 -7.48 107.24 5.91
C PRO A 286 -6.56 106.85 7.08
N VAL A 287 -5.86 105.71 6.94
CA VAL A 287 -5.03 105.12 8.02
C VAL A 287 -4.05 106.11 8.65
N LYS A 288 -3.55 107.09 7.88
CA LYS A 288 -2.69 108.17 8.37
C LYS A 288 -3.40 109.10 9.39
N GLN A 289 -4.66 109.45 9.17
CA GLN A 289 -5.46 110.24 10.12
C GLN A 289 -5.76 109.42 11.37
N TRP A 290 -6.21 108.16 11.21
CA TRP A 290 -6.49 107.27 12.34
C TRP A 290 -5.27 107.04 13.25
N LEU A 291 -4.07 106.92 12.67
CA LEU A 291 -2.82 106.80 13.44
C LEU A 291 -2.47 108.09 14.21
N GLU A 292 -2.75 109.27 13.65
CA GLU A 292 -2.47 110.55 14.32
C GLU A 292 -3.51 110.85 15.43
N GLU A 293 -4.80 110.56 15.20
CA GLU A 293 -5.84 110.63 16.24
C GLU A 293 -5.54 109.65 17.39
N ARG A 294 -5.19 108.41 17.07
CA ARG A 294 -4.76 107.40 18.05
C ARG A 294 -3.54 107.86 18.85
N ARG A 295 -2.59 108.56 18.22
CA ARG A 295 -1.43 109.15 18.89
C ARG A 295 -1.82 110.30 19.82
N LEU A 296 -2.71 111.20 19.37
CA LEU A 296 -3.24 112.30 20.17
C LEU A 296 -3.97 111.78 21.42
N LEU A 297 -4.90 110.83 21.25
CA LEU A 297 -5.62 110.19 22.36
C LEU A 297 -4.68 109.47 23.34
N GLN A 298 -3.61 108.86 22.86
CA GLN A 298 -2.62 108.19 23.71
C GLN A 298 -1.78 109.20 24.52
N ALA A 299 -1.46 110.38 23.95
CA ALA A 299 -0.81 111.47 24.66
C ALA A 299 -1.74 112.14 25.69
N GLU A 300 -3.01 112.36 25.32
CA GLU A 300 -4.06 112.89 26.20
C GLU A 300 -4.27 111.99 27.43
N MET A 301 -4.37 110.67 27.23
CA MET A 301 -4.44 109.69 28.32
C MET A 301 -3.21 109.75 29.24
N GLN A 302 -2.00 109.95 28.71
CA GLN A 302 -0.80 110.05 29.54
C GLN A 302 -0.80 111.35 30.36
N ARG A 303 -1.17 112.48 29.76
CA ARG A 303 -1.33 113.78 30.44
C ARG A 303 -2.32 113.69 31.60
N LEU A 304 -3.43 112.95 31.42
CA LEU A 304 -4.43 112.72 32.47
C LEU A 304 -3.88 111.83 33.60
N LYS A 305 -3.10 110.79 33.30
CA LYS A 305 -2.41 109.96 34.31
C LYS A 305 -1.41 110.78 35.11
N ASP A 306 -0.58 111.58 34.46
CA ASP A 306 0.42 112.41 35.13
C ASP A 306 -0.27 113.40 36.09
N LYS A 307 -1.35 114.06 35.63
CA LYS A 307 -2.18 114.95 36.45
C LYS A 307 -2.82 114.23 37.65
N LEU A 308 -3.29 112.99 37.48
CA LEU A 308 -3.79 112.17 38.58
C LEU A 308 -2.71 111.90 39.64
N THR A 309 -1.47 111.57 39.24
CA THR A 309 -0.37 111.36 40.21
C THR A 309 0.03 112.63 40.96
N ILE A 310 -0.23 113.82 40.40
CA ILE A 310 -0.04 115.10 41.10
C ILE A 310 -1.14 115.27 42.15
N SER A 311 -2.42 115.11 41.78
CA SER A 311 -3.54 115.16 42.73
C SER A 311 -3.42 114.14 43.86
N GLU A 312 -2.96 112.92 43.59
CA GLU A 312 -2.68 111.92 44.63
C GLU A 312 -1.60 112.38 45.62
N ARG A 313 -0.51 113.00 45.14
CA ARG A 313 0.57 113.52 46.01
C ARG A 313 0.05 114.69 46.86
N THR A 314 -0.72 115.59 46.27
CA THR A 314 -1.36 116.72 46.98
C THR A 314 -2.31 116.20 48.05
N ALA A 315 -3.22 115.29 47.73
CA ALA A 315 -4.16 114.71 48.70
C ALA A 315 -3.44 113.95 49.84
N LYS A 316 -2.31 113.26 49.55
CA LYS A 316 -1.47 112.61 50.57
C LYS A 316 -0.77 113.64 51.47
N ALA A 317 -0.34 114.78 50.93
CA ALA A 317 0.24 115.87 51.73
C ALA A 317 -0.82 116.58 52.59
N GLU A 318 -2.02 116.83 52.05
CA GLU A 318 -3.17 117.36 52.77
C GLU A 318 -3.61 116.43 53.91
N ALA A 319 -3.65 115.11 53.68
CA ALA A 319 -3.93 114.12 54.71
C ALA A 319 -2.89 114.16 55.84
N GLN A 320 -1.59 114.17 55.52
CA GLN A 320 -0.53 114.31 56.52
C GLN A 320 -0.60 115.64 57.30
N LEU A 321 -1.02 116.73 56.65
CA LEU A 321 -1.21 118.01 57.32
C LEU A 321 -2.46 118.00 58.23
N LYS A 322 -3.56 117.38 57.78
CA LYS A 322 -4.77 117.13 58.56
C LYS A 322 -4.49 116.28 59.80
N ASP A 323 -3.67 115.24 59.69
CA ASP A 323 -3.27 114.41 60.83
C ASP A 323 -2.35 115.18 61.80
N LYS A 324 -1.39 115.98 61.31
CA LYS A 324 -0.59 116.88 62.16
C LYS A 324 -1.45 117.89 62.92
N LEU A 325 -2.47 118.46 62.27
CA LEU A 325 -3.42 119.37 62.92
C LEU A 325 -4.29 118.64 63.95
N LYS A 326 -4.83 117.46 63.61
CA LYS A 326 -5.63 116.61 64.51
C LYS A 326 -4.84 116.16 65.75
N LEU A 327 -3.55 115.89 65.61
CA LEU A 327 -2.66 115.51 66.71
C LEU A 327 -2.36 116.71 67.63
N ARG A 328 -2.13 117.91 67.07
CA ARG A 328 -2.05 119.16 67.85
C ARG A 328 -3.34 119.46 68.61
N LEU A 329 -4.50 119.22 67.97
CA LEU A 329 -5.82 119.43 68.59
C LEU A 329 -6.02 118.50 69.80
N LYS A 330 -5.65 117.21 69.66
CA LYS A 330 -5.60 116.28 70.80
C LYS A 330 -4.69 116.76 71.93
N THR A 331 -3.48 117.20 71.64
CA THR A 331 -2.56 117.70 72.70
C THR A 331 -3.12 118.92 73.43
N LEU A 332 -3.90 119.78 72.75
CA LEU A 332 -4.62 120.89 73.40
C LEU A 332 -5.80 120.42 74.23
N GLU A 333 -6.59 119.44 73.76
CA GLU A 333 -7.67 118.83 74.55
C GLU A 333 -7.13 118.13 75.80
N GLU A 334 -5.99 117.42 75.68
CA GLU A 334 -5.33 116.71 76.78
C GLU A 334 -4.76 117.72 77.80
N GLY A 335 -4.07 118.77 77.34
CA GLY A 335 -3.59 119.85 78.21
C GLY A 335 -4.72 120.59 78.95
N LEU A 336 -5.87 120.82 78.29
CA LEU A 336 -7.03 121.44 78.91
C LEU A 336 -7.68 120.54 79.98
N LYS A 337 -7.78 119.23 79.72
CA LYS A 337 -8.24 118.23 80.70
C LYS A 337 -7.30 118.14 81.91
N GLN A 338 -6.00 118.35 81.71
CA GLN A 338 -4.98 118.27 82.76
C GLN A 338 -4.87 119.56 83.61
N ALA A 339 -5.47 120.67 83.17
CA ALA A 339 -5.50 121.94 83.90
C ALA A 339 -6.63 122.07 84.95
N PHE A 340 -7.60 121.14 84.97
CA PHE A 340 -8.87 121.33 85.69
C PHE A 340 -9.03 120.57 87.01
N ASN A 341 -8.00 119.86 87.49
CA ASN A 341 -8.03 119.18 88.79
C ASN A 341 -6.72 119.40 89.57
N VAL A 342 -6.80 120.19 90.64
CA VAL A 342 -5.69 120.46 91.57
C VAL A 342 -6.13 120.10 92.99
N SER A 343 -5.39 119.21 93.67
CA SER A 343 -5.38 119.20 95.14
C SER A 343 -4.18 118.43 95.75
N VAL A 344 -3.73 118.93 96.90
CA VAL A 344 -2.83 118.31 97.90
C VAL A 344 -1.36 118.00 97.47
N ASN A 345 -0.49 118.89 97.95
CA ASN A 345 0.98 118.83 98.06
C ASN A 345 1.43 117.79 99.15
N PRO A 346 2.72 117.53 99.50
CA PRO A 346 3.97 118.15 99.01
C PRO A 346 5.23 117.24 98.82
N ASN A 347 6.33 117.87 98.35
CA ASN A 347 7.66 117.91 99.01
C ASN A 347 8.91 117.37 98.24
N ARG A 348 9.93 118.24 98.08
CA ARG A 348 11.36 118.01 97.69
C ARG A 348 11.63 117.49 96.25
N ASN A 349 12.65 117.93 95.49
CA ASN A 349 14.07 118.27 95.74
C ASN A 349 14.95 117.02 96.01
N HIS A 350 16.18 116.83 95.47
CA HIS A 350 17.11 117.65 94.67
C HIS A 350 17.83 116.77 93.61
N GLY A 351 18.58 117.37 92.66
CA GLY A 351 19.65 116.65 91.94
C GLY A 351 19.91 117.13 90.50
N SER A 352 20.87 118.05 90.30
CA SER A 352 21.13 118.65 88.97
C SER A 352 22.52 118.32 88.39
N THR A 353 22.54 117.88 87.13
CA THR A 353 23.57 118.10 86.08
C THR A 353 25.06 117.81 86.34
N LYS A 354 25.61 116.86 85.56
CA LYS A 354 26.69 117.06 84.54
C LYS A 354 26.90 115.73 83.77
N ILE A 355 26.68 115.63 82.45
CA ILE A 355 27.43 116.15 81.27
C ILE A 355 28.71 115.35 80.96
N GLN A 356 28.94 115.08 79.65
CA GLN A 356 30.02 114.33 78.95
C GLN A 356 29.60 112.89 78.51
N LYS A 357 29.91 112.37 77.30
CA LYS A 357 30.66 112.93 76.14
C LYS A 357 30.40 112.19 74.78
N THR A 358 29.98 112.93 73.75
CA THR A 358 30.47 112.94 72.33
C THR A 358 30.50 111.72 71.36
N LYS A 359 30.40 112.05 70.05
CA LYS A 359 30.67 111.32 68.78
C LYS A 359 29.43 110.68 68.09
N HIS A 360 29.07 110.94 66.81
CA HIS A 360 29.78 111.00 65.50
C HIS A 360 30.07 109.59 64.92
N PHE A 361 29.92 109.26 63.60
CA PHE A 361 29.73 110.06 62.36
C PHE A 361 29.17 109.20 61.18
N PHE A 362 28.48 109.80 60.18
CA PHE A 362 28.06 109.26 58.84
C PHE A 362 27.12 108.01 58.83
N GLY A 363 26.39 107.61 57.76
CA GLY A 363 26.38 107.95 56.31
C GLY A 363 26.83 106.72 55.48
N VAL A 364 26.35 106.35 54.28
CA VAL A 364 25.55 106.98 53.20
C VAL A 364 25.11 105.86 52.20
N LEU A 365 24.01 106.04 51.43
CA LEU A 365 23.57 105.32 50.21
C LEU A 365 23.56 103.76 50.14
N SER A 366 22.46 103.19 49.62
CA SER A 366 22.46 101.94 48.85
C SER A 366 21.28 101.95 47.85
N ASN A 367 21.56 101.79 46.55
CA ASN A 367 20.54 101.81 45.49
C ASN A 367 21.06 101.13 44.21
N ASN A 368 20.15 100.48 43.45
CA ASN A 368 20.40 99.72 42.21
C ASN A 368 21.17 98.39 42.44
N THR A 369 20.99 97.33 41.65
CA THR A 369 20.38 97.22 40.31
C THR A 369 19.27 96.14 40.23
N GLY A 370 18.31 96.35 39.33
CA GLY A 370 17.27 95.37 39.02
C GLY A 370 16.66 95.65 37.65
N VAL A 371 17.23 95.06 36.59
CA VAL A 371 16.90 95.42 35.19
C VAL A 371 16.40 94.19 34.41
N LYS A 372 15.08 94.13 34.16
CA LYS A 372 14.45 93.15 33.26
C LYS A 372 14.11 93.77 31.90
N LYS A 373 14.91 93.45 30.88
CA LYS A 373 14.74 93.74 29.44
C LYS A 373 15.50 92.64 28.67
N ARG A 374 15.13 92.15 27.48
CA ARG A 374 14.00 92.40 26.55
C ARG A 374 13.89 91.18 25.61
N SER A 375 12.71 90.88 25.06
CA SER A 375 12.56 89.88 23.98
C SER A 375 12.44 90.56 22.61
N THR A 376 13.20 90.12 21.60
CA THR A 376 12.90 90.12 20.14
C THR A 376 14.16 89.90 19.27
N SER A 377 14.14 88.91 18.38
CA SER A 377 14.51 89.03 16.94
C SER A 377 14.44 87.68 16.18
N GLN A 378 14.28 87.76 14.86
CA GLN A 378 14.39 86.67 13.85
C GLN A 378 15.65 86.99 12.95
N PRO A 379 15.91 86.42 11.74
CA PRO A 379 15.24 85.35 10.95
C PRO A 379 16.19 84.38 10.17
N ARG A 380 15.61 83.56 9.26
CA ARG A 380 16.22 82.90 8.07
C ARG A 380 17.24 81.76 8.34
N VAL A 381 17.47 80.77 7.46
CA VAL A 381 16.63 80.13 6.39
C VAL A 381 17.15 78.68 6.16
N SER A 382 16.56 77.92 5.22
CA SER A 382 16.82 76.50 4.86
C SER A 382 18.30 76.03 4.77
N THR A 383 18.61 74.71 4.73
CA THR A 383 18.58 73.90 3.48
C THR A 383 18.94 72.41 3.72
N ILE A 384 18.09 71.45 3.27
CA ILE A 384 18.35 70.00 2.96
C ILE A 384 18.88 69.10 4.12
N SER A 385 18.53 67.82 4.35
CA SER A 385 17.37 66.91 4.11
C SER A 385 17.57 65.65 5.04
N ARG A 386 16.90 64.47 5.02
CA ARG A 386 15.90 63.75 4.17
C ARG A 386 15.19 62.63 5.01
N ILE A 387 14.33 61.85 4.34
CA ILE A 387 13.91 60.42 4.58
C ILE A 387 14.70 59.68 5.70
N THR A 388 14.18 59.30 6.89
CA THR A 388 13.01 58.50 7.36
C THR A 388 13.18 56.97 7.45
N LYS A 389 13.06 56.43 8.69
CA LYS A 389 12.63 55.05 9.09
C LYS A 389 13.61 53.89 8.79
N GLN A 390 13.63 52.78 9.55
CA GLN A 390 12.91 52.39 10.78
C GLN A 390 13.78 51.44 11.64
N GLU A 391 13.59 51.44 12.96
CA GLU A 391 14.26 50.49 13.88
C GLU A 391 13.40 49.25 14.21
N ASN A 392 14.06 48.23 14.75
CA ASN A 392 13.53 46.97 15.29
C ASN A 392 14.49 46.48 16.40
N THR A 393 14.09 45.47 17.19
CA THR A 393 14.83 44.82 18.30
C THR A 393 14.88 45.68 19.61
N ASP A 394 14.89 45.12 20.84
CA ASP A 394 14.93 43.69 21.23
C ASP A 394 14.46 43.36 22.68
N GLN A 395 14.34 42.04 22.94
CA GLN A 395 14.61 41.30 24.20
C GLN A 395 13.64 41.20 25.43
N ARG A 396 13.41 39.91 25.81
CA ARG A 396 13.36 39.29 27.18
C ARG A 396 12.13 39.55 28.09
N SER A 397 11.71 38.63 28.98
CA SER A 397 12.16 37.25 29.36
C SER A 397 11.00 36.39 29.93
N ASP A 398 11.32 35.16 30.37
CA ASP A 398 10.56 34.06 31.04
C ASP A 398 9.31 34.43 31.91
N ASP A 399 8.33 33.54 32.21
CA ASP A 399 8.52 32.17 32.76
C ASP A 399 7.23 31.28 32.79
N THR A 400 7.38 29.99 33.14
CA THR A 400 6.39 29.00 33.65
C THR A 400 5.33 28.31 32.75
N SER A 401 5.70 27.09 32.29
CA SER A 401 4.97 25.78 32.37
C SER A 401 3.47 25.60 32.02
N GLY A 402 3.17 24.55 31.21
CA GLY A 402 1.84 23.90 31.19
C GLY A 402 1.48 23.12 29.90
N GLU A 403 1.97 21.88 29.73
CA GLU A 403 1.76 21.09 28.50
C GLU A 403 0.36 20.44 28.35
N MET A 404 -0.13 20.37 27.11
CA MET A 404 -0.73 19.13 26.58
C MET A 404 -0.62 19.03 25.05
N LYS A 405 -0.44 17.80 24.55
CA LYS A 405 -0.55 17.29 23.17
C LYS A 405 0.58 17.55 22.15
N GLN A 406 1.19 16.41 21.80
CA GLN A 406 1.22 15.85 20.43
C GLN A 406 2.30 16.35 19.46
N VAL A 407 3.27 15.47 19.16
CA VAL A 407 4.29 15.62 18.11
C VAL A 407 4.25 14.43 17.15
N ILE A 408 4.51 14.68 15.88
CA ILE A 408 4.54 13.69 14.78
C ILE A 408 5.85 12.86 14.87
N GLY A 409 5.75 11.53 14.77
CA GLY A 409 6.90 10.62 14.84
C GLY A 409 7.66 10.47 13.51
N LEU A 410 8.85 9.84 13.53
CA LEU A 410 9.57 9.40 12.33
C LEU A 410 10.59 8.28 12.61
N LYS A 411 10.87 7.48 11.55
CA LYS A 411 12.05 6.61 11.32
C LYS A 411 12.29 5.39 12.21
N LYS A 412 11.98 4.23 11.62
CA LYS A 412 12.85 3.05 11.43
C LYS A 412 14.18 3.00 12.22
N LYS A 413 14.38 1.91 12.98
CA LYS A 413 15.42 0.91 12.67
C LYS A 413 15.15 -0.42 13.36
N SER A 414 15.45 -1.51 12.66
CA SER A 414 15.32 -2.89 13.13
C SER A 414 16.60 -3.38 13.82
N LEU A 415 16.42 -4.12 14.90
CA LEU A 415 17.40 -5.07 15.46
C LEU A 415 16.67 -6.40 15.67
N TRP A 416 17.45 -7.46 15.91
CA TRP A 416 16.99 -8.87 15.96
C TRP A 416 16.53 -9.41 14.60
N ASP A 417 17.44 -10.09 13.90
CA ASP A 417 17.45 -11.55 13.96
C ASP A 417 18.87 -12.09 13.71
N SER A 418 19.14 -13.36 14.02
CA SER A 418 20.42 -14.02 13.74
C SER A 418 20.35 -15.55 13.74
N ARG A 419 20.67 -16.11 12.57
CA ARG A 419 21.62 -17.23 12.35
C ARG A 419 21.07 -18.63 11.97
N ASP A 420 21.52 -19.06 10.78
CA ASP A 420 21.83 -20.43 10.32
C ASP A 420 20.72 -21.45 9.92
N LYS A 421 20.84 -21.84 8.63
CA LYS A 421 20.88 -23.22 8.08
C LYS A 421 19.63 -23.95 7.55
N ASN A 422 19.77 -24.28 6.26
CA ASN A 422 19.38 -25.49 5.53
C ASN A 422 18.05 -26.20 5.85
N VAL A 423 17.20 -26.28 4.83
CA VAL A 423 17.02 -27.53 4.06
C VAL A 423 16.56 -27.19 2.62
N GLU A 424 16.59 -28.16 1.72
CA GLU A 424 16.59 -28.04 0.26
C GLU A 424 15.28 -28.58 -0.38
N SER A 425 14.78 -27.91 -1.41
CA SER A 425 13.83 -28.36 -2.48
C SER A 425 13.33 -27.09 -3.21
N VAL A 426 13.54 -26.80 -4.50
CA VAL A 426 13.43 -27.56 -5.78
C VAL A 426 11.95 -27.78 -6.20
N GLY A 427 11.62 -27.47 -7.47
CA GLY A 427 10.25 -27.64 -7.99
C GLY A 427 9.84 -26.70 -9.13
N LYS A 428 10.53 -26.75 -10.28
CA LYS A 428 10.11 -26.13 -11.54
C LYS A 428 10.49 -27.02 -12.73
N GLU A 429 9.49 -27.58 -13.41
CA GLU A 429 9.51 -28.12 -14.78
C GLU A 429 8.03 -28.21 -15.23
N ASN A 430 7.58 -27.94 -16.46
CA ASN A 430 8.11 -28.02 -17.84
C ASN A 430 8.08 -29.43 -18.47
N ALA A 431 7.02 -29.69 -19.23
CA ALA A 431 6.97 -30.59 -20.40
C ALA A 431 5.95 -29.96 -21.38
N GLU A 432 6.33 -29.47 -22.56
CA GLU A 432 6.84 -30.17 -23.77
C GLU A 432 5.70 -30.80 -24.61
N MET A 433 5.36 -30.13 -25.72
CA MET A 433 4.33 -30.58 -26.66
C MET A 433 4.88 -31.59 -27.66
N ASN A 434 4.38 -32.83 -27.64
CA ASN A 434 4.67 -33.84 -28.65
C ASN A 434 3.37 -34.44 -29.22
N SER A 435 2.84 -33.82 -30.28
CA SER A 435 1.56 -34.19 -30.89
C SER A 435 1.72 -35.22 -32.01
N LYS A 436 1.51 -36.51 -31.70
CA LYS A 436 1.44 -37.57 -32.72
C LYS A 436 0.04 -37.75 -33.26
N GLU A 437 -0.11 -37.38 -34.54
CA GLU A 437 -0.79 -38.17 -35.57
C GLU A 437 -1.93 -39.13 -35.14
N ILE A 438 -3.18 -38.69 -35.34
CA ILE A 438 -4.26 -39.60 -35.77
C ILE A 438 -4.96 -38.95 -36.97
N THR A 439 -4.57 -39.36 -38.18
CA THR A 439 -5.30 -39.07 -39.41
C THR A 439 -6.25 -40.24 -39.73
N HIS A 440 -7.56 -40.01 -39.60
CA HIS A 440 -8.53 -40.83 -40.32
C HIS A 440 -9.50 -39.94 -41.08
N THR A 441 -9.76 -40.30 -42.34
CA THR A 441 -10.43 -39.44 -43.31
C THR A 441 -11.82 -39.97 -43.64
N GLN A 442 -12.83 -39.09 -43.63
CA GLN A 442 -14.02 -39.31 -44.44
C GLN A 442 -14.32 -38.10 -45.31
N LYS A 443 -14.30 -38.36 -46.62
CA LYS A 443 -14.63 -37.42 -47.69
C LYS A 443 -16.11 -37.03 -47.61
N ILE A 444 -16.41 -35.75 -47.73
CA ILE A 444 -17.61 -35.30 -48.44
C ILE A 444 -17.13 -34.42 -49.61
N LYS A 445 -17.79 -34.54 -50.76
CA LYS A 445 -17.36 -33.93 -52.03
C LYS A 445 -17.97 -32.53 -52.20
N ASN A 446 -17.29 -31.66 -52.94
CA ASN A 446 -17.95 -30.57 -53.66
C ASN A 446 -18.91 -31.15 -54.71
N PRO A 447 -20.03 -30.48 -55.00
CA PRO A 447 -20.12 -29.55 -56.13
C PRO A 447 -20.19 -28.09 -55.65
N GLY A 448 -20.01 -27.06 -56.48
CA GLY A 448 -19.83 -27.05 -57.93
C GLY A 448 -20.95 -26.25 -58.60
N ASP A 449 -20.57 -25.16 -59.28
CA ASP A 449 -21.30 -24.44 -60.34
C ASP A 449 -22.57 -23.68 -59.85
N ASP A 450 -22.93 -22.45 -60.28
CA ASP A 450 -22.36 -21.51 -61.28
C ASP A 450 -22.65 -20.03 -60.87
N GLU A 451 -21.90 -19.09 -61.47
CA GLU A 451 -22.20 -17.68 -61.88
C GLU A 451 -23.01 -16.71 -60.94
N GLU A 452 -23.01 -15.38 -61.08
CA GLU A 452 -22.70 -14.46 -62.20
C GLU A 452 -22.07 -13.14 -61.69
N GLU A 453 -21.46 -12.32 -62.58
CA GLU A 453 -21.03 -10.96 -62.24
C GLU A 453 -22.22 -10.01 -62.00
N ASN A 454 -22.05 -8.98 -61.15
CA ASN A 454 -22.19 -7.61 -61.68
C ASN A 454 -21.53 -6.51 -60.85
N LYS A 455 -21.14 -5.44 -61.53
CA LYS A 455 -20.58 -4.21 -60.97
C LYS A 455 -21.68 -3.16 -60.87
N THR A 456 -21.61 -2.25 -59.90
CA THR A 456 -21.98 -0.82 -60.06
C THR A 456 -21.31 0.00 -58.96
N SER A 457 -21.09 1.29 -59.21
CA SER A 457 -20.13 2.14 -58.51
C SER A 457 -20.76 3.19 -57.57
N ARG A 458 -20.01 3.54 -56.52
CA ARG A 458 -19.77 4.94 -56.07
C ARG A 458 -21.01 5.80 -55.71
N SER A 459 -21.18 6.08 -54.41
CA SER A 459 -20.86 7.41 -53.84
C SER A 459 -20.94 7.40 -52.31
N MET A 460 -20.49 8.50 -51.69
CA MET A 460 -20.58 8.81 -50.26
C MET A 460 -22.04 8.86 -49.78
N GLU A 461 -22.29 8.35 -48.58
CA GLU A 461 -22.64 9.20 -47.42
C GLU A 461 -22.29 8.45 -46.12
N SER A 462 -22.11 9.19 -45.02
CA SER A 462 -21.57 8.66 -43.76
C SER A 462 -22.54 8.88 -42.60
N ASP A 463 -23.37 7.87 -42.33
CA ASP A 463 -24.15 7.78 -41.10
C ASP A 463 -23.73 6.56 -40.27
N ASN A 464 -23.75 6.72 -38.94
CA ASN A 464 -23.26 5.74 -38.00
C ASN A 464 -24.41 4.88 -37.46
N ASP A 465 -24.78 3.84 -38.21
CA ASP A 465 -25.47 2.67 -37.64
C ASP A 465 -24.45 1.56 -37.33
N ASP A 466 -24.68 0.85 -36.21
CA ASP A 466 -23.81 -0.24 -35.72
C ASP A 466 -24.00 -1.52 -36.54
N ILE A 467 -23.58 -1.48 -37.81
CA ILE A 467 -23.64 -2.62 -38.73
C ILE A 467 -22.51 -3.60 -38.40
N VAL A 468 -22.71 -4.35 -37.32
CA VAL A 468 -21.91 -5.53 -36.97
C VAL A 468 -21.83 -6.44 -38.20
N SER A 469 -20.62 -6.63 -38.73
CA SER A 469 -20.38 -7.37 -39.97
C SER A 469 -21.13 -8.70 -39.99
N GLY A 470 -21.90 -8.96 -41.06
CA GLY A 470 -22.72 -10.18 -41.18
C GLY A 470 -21.92 -11.48 -41.01
N PHE A 471 -20.63 -11.48 -41.38
CA PHE A 471 -19.70 -12.58 -41.11
C PHE A 471 -19.52 -12.89 -39.61
N LEU A 472 -19.50 -11.85 -38.77
CA LEU A 472 -19.44 -11.98 -37.32
C LEU A 472 -20.76 -12.53 -36.76
N TYR A 473 -21.90 -12.13 -37.32
CA TYR A 473 -23.22 -12.65 -36.97
C TYR A 473 -23.37 -14.13 -37.35
N ASP A 474 -22.98 -14.50 -38.57
CA ASP A 474 -22.87 -15.87 -39.07
C ASP A 474 -21.99 -16.75 -38.17
N ARG A 475 -20.84 -16.22 -37.76
CA ARG A 475 -19.89 -16.92 -36.88
C ARG A 475 -20.48 -17.11 -35.50
N LEU A 476 -21.04 -16.06 -34.89
CA LEU A 476 -21.69 -16.13 -33.60
C LEU A 476 -22.89 -17.09 -33.62
N GLN A 477 -23.68 -17.09 -34.69
CA GLN A 477 -24.80 -18.01 -34.89
C GLN A 477 -24.31 -19.48 -35.00
N LYS A 478 -23.22 -19.73 -35.73
CA LYS A 478 -22.58 -21.06 -35.80
C LYS A 478 -22.06 -21.52 -34.43
N GLU A 479 -21.37 -20.64 -33.69
CA GLU A 479 -20.87 -20.93 -32.34
C GLU A 479 -22.02 -21.18 -31.34
N VAL A 480 -23.11 -20.39 -31.39
CA VAL A 480 -24.33 -20.58 -30.58
C VAL A 480 -25.06 -21.90 -30.92
N ILE A 481 -25.14 -22.28 -32.20
CA ILE A 481 -25.73 -23.57 -32.61
C ILE A 481 -24.88 -24.75 -32.13
N CYS A 482 -23.55 -24.65 -32.21
CA CYS A 482 -22.63 -25.65 -31.68
C CYS A 482 -22.73 -25.78 -30.14
N LEU A 483 -22.76 -24.65 -29.42
CA LEU A 483 -22.95 -24.62 -27.98
C LEU A 483 -24.29 -25.23 -27.56
N ARG A 484 -25.39 -24.93 -28.28
CA ARG A 484 -26.70 -25.53 -28.00
C ARG A 484 -26.68 -27.05 -28.14
N LYS A 485 -26.14 -27.58 -29.26
CA LYS A 485 -25.98 -29.03 -29.47
C LYS A 485 -25.09 -29.70 -28.43
N PHE A 486 -24.02 -29.01 -28.00
CA PHE A 486 -23.15 -29.50 -26.92
C PHE A 486 -23.89 -29.55 -25.57
N CYS A 487 -24.68 -28.53 -25.25
CA CYS A 487 -25.54 -28.51 -24.06
C CYS A 487 -26.60 -29.63 -24.11
N GLU A 488 -27.30 -29.81 -25.23
CA GLU A 488 -28.29 -30.90 -25.43
C GLU A 488 -27.65 -32.28 -25.24
N THR A 489 -26.45 -32.49 -25.80
CA THR A 489 -25.67 -33.73 -25.62
C THR A 489 -25.26 -33.94 -24.16
N LYS A 490 -24.81 -32.88 -23.47
CA LYS A 490 -24.39 -32.92 -22.06
C LYS A 490 -25.57 -33.17 -21.12
N VAL A 491 -26.73 -32.57 -21.38
CA VAL A 491 -27.98 -32.82 -20.63
C VAL A 491 -28.44 -34.27 -20.83
N SER A 492 -28.39 -34.78 -22.07
CA SER A 492 -28.72 -36.18 -22.37
C SER A 492 -27.80 -37.15 -21.60
N ALA A 493 -26.49 -36.90 -21.61
CA ALA A 493 -25.52 -37.71 -20.88
C ALA A 493 -25.65 -37.64 -19.35
N LEU A 494 -26.08 -36.49 -18.81
CA LEU A 494 -26.41 -36.34 -17.38
C LEU A 494 -27.69 -37.12 -17.03
N ASN A 495 -28.72 -37.08 -17.88
CA ASN A 495 -29.97 -37.81 -17.66
C ASN A 495 -29.74 -39.33 -17.66
N THR A 496 -28.92 -39.86 -18.57
CA THR A 496 -28.51 -41.27 -18.56
C THR A 496 -27.81 -41.67 -17.26
N LYS A 497 -26.95 -40.80 -16.71
CA LYS A 497 -26.28 -41.06 -15.41
C LYS A 497 -27.24 -40.97 -14.22
N ASP A 498 -28.24 -40.10 -14.27
CA ASP A 498 -29.26 -40.03 -13.22
C ASP A 498 -30.13 -41.29 -13.18
N GLU A 499 -30.52 -41.83 -14.34
CA GLU A 499 -31.18 -43.15 -14.42
C GLU A 499 -30.28 -44.30 -13.96
N GLU A 500 -28.98 -44.28 -14.29
CA GLU A 500 -28.01 -45.25 -13.77
C GLU A 500 -27.90 -45.19 -12.22
N ILE A 501 -27.93 -43.98 -11.65
CA ILE A 501 -27.93 -43.73 -10.20
C ILE A 501 -29.23 -44.22 -9.56
N LYS A 502 -30.40 -43.97 -10.17
CA LYS A 502 -31.70 -44.50 -9.73
C LYS A 502 -31.68 -46.04 -9.69
N VAL A 503 -31.24 -46.69 -10.78
CA VAL A 503 -31.13 -48.16 -10.84
C VAL A 503 -30.19 -48.71 -9.76
N LYS A 504 -29.03 -48.07 -9.54
CA LYS A 504 -28.09 -48.43 -8.46
C LYS A 504 -28.71 -48.23 -7.06
N SER A 505 -29.52 -47.19 -6.87
CA SER A 505 -30.25 -46.93 -5.63
C SER A 505 -31.29 -48.02 -5.35
N TYR A 506 -32.14 -48.35 -6.34
CA TYR A 506 -33.11 -49.45 -6.22
C TYR A 506 -32.43 -50.81 -5.96
N HIS A 507 -31.33 -51.10 -6.65
CA HIS A 507 -30.58 -52.34 -6.40
C HIS A 507 -30.01 -52.39 -4.97
N LYS A 508 -29.49 -51.26 -4.45
CA LYS A 508 -29.02 -51.16 -3.06
C LYS A 508 -30.16 -51.31 -2.04
N GLN A 509 -31.33 -50.72 -2.30
CA GLN A 509 -32.52 -50.90 -1.45
C GLN A 509 -33.00 -52.35 -1.44
N ASN A 510 -33.10 -53.01 -2.60
CA ASN A 510 -33.48 -54.42 -2.70
C ASN A 510 -32.48 -55.35 -2.02
N SER A 511 -31.17 -55.06 -2.13
CA SER A 511 -30.12 -55.80 -1.44
C SER A 511 -30.21 -55.66 0.09
N LEU A 512 -30.48 -54.45 0.61
CA LEU A 512 -30.79 -54.24 2.03
C LEU A 512 -32.05 -55.02 2.46
N ALA A 513 -33.14 -54.93 1.70
CA ALA A 513 -34.40 -55.61 2.02
C ALA A 513 -34.22 -57.13 2.07
N PHE A 514 -33.47 -57.71 1.12
CA PHE A 514 -33.12 -59.13 1.10
C PHE A 514 -32.25 -59.53 2.31
N PHE A 515 -31.27 -58.69 2.67
CA PHE A 515 -30.45 -58.92 3.87
C PHE A 515 -31.29 -58.91 5.16
N TYR A 516 -32.13 -57.89 5.36
CA TYR A 516 -33.04 -57.82 6.51
C TYR A 516 -34.01 -59.00 6.56
N HIS A 517 -34.59 -59.42 5.44
CA HIS A 517 -35.46 -60.60 5.38
C HIS A 517 -34.69 -61.89 5.74
N LYS A 518 -33.46 -62.06 5.25
CA LYS A 518 -32.62 -63.22 5.56
C LYS A 518 -32.19 -63.26 7.04
N VAL A 519 -31.90 -62.11 7.64
CA VAL A 519 -31.63 -62.02 9.10
C VAL A 519 -32.89 -62.36 9.90
N LEU A 520 -34.05 -61.82 9.52
CA LEU A 520 -35.32 -62.03 10.24
C LEU A 520 -35.80 -63.48 10.16
N THR A 521 -35.66 -64.14 9.02
CA THR A 521 -35.98 -65.57 8.88
C THR A 521 -35.04 -66.45 9.70
N HIS A 522 -33.75 -66.09 9.80
CA HIS A 522 -32.79 -66.83 10.62
C HIS A 522 -33.02 -66.65 12.13
N THR A 523 -33.40 -65.45 12.59
CA THR A 523 -33.75 -65.25 14.01
C THR A 523 -35.07 -65.93 14.37
N LEU A 524 -36.11 -65.81 13.54
CA LEU A 524 -37.39 -66.51 13.76
C LEU A 524 -37.21 -68.03 13.77
N SER A 525 -36.42 -68.59 12.85
CA SER A 525 -36.09 -70.03 12.85
C SER A 525 -35.38 -70.44 14.14
N SER A 526 -34.35 -69.70 14.55
CA SER A 526 -33.63 -69.95 15.81
C SER A 526 -34.56 -69.91 17.04
N SER A 527 -35.44 -68.92 17.12
CA SER A 527 -36.46 -68.83 18.18
C SER A 527 -37.44 -69.99 18.14
N PHE A 528 -37.89 -70.44 16.97
CA PHE A 528 -38.76 -71.62 16.84
C PHE A 528 -38.06 -72.90 17.32
N TYR A 529 -36.82 -73.15 16.91
CA TYR A 529 -36.02 -74.28 17.41
C TYR A 529 -35.87 -74.23 18.94
N HIS A 530 -35.57 -73.05 19.50
CA HIS A 530 -35.41 -72.90 20.94
C HIS A 530 -36.73 -73.12 21.70
N LEU A 531 -37.87 -72.68 21.15
CA LEU A 531 -39.19 -72.90 21.72
C LEU A 531 -39.60 -74.38 21.65
N SER A 532 -39.30 -75.07 20.54
CA SER A 532 -39.52 -76.51 20.38
C SER A 532 -38.70 -77.32 21.40
N ILE A 533 -37.44 -76.95 21.65
CA ILE A 533 -36.61 -77.58 22.68
C ILE A 533 -37.23 -77.36 24.07
N CYS A 534 -37.69 -76.15 24.40
CA CYS A 534 -38.34 -75.87 25.69
C CYS A 534 -39.66 -76.64 25.88
N LEU A 535 -40.44 -76.85 24.82
CA LEU A 535 -41.67 -77.68 24.86
C LEU A 535 -41.33 -79.16 25.09
N VAL A 536 -40.38 -79.72 24.34
CA VAL A 536 -39.93 -81.12 24.53
C VAL A 536 -39.38 -81.39 25.92
N PHE A 537 -38.73 -80.40 26.56
CA PHE A 537 -38.31 -80.49 27.97
C PHE A 537 -39.45 -80.28 28.99
N SER A 538 -40.61 -79.75 28.59
CA SER A 538 -41.77 -79.55 29.46
C SER A 538 -42.69 -80.77 29.50
N ASP A 539 -42.82 -81.51 28.39
CA ASP A 539 -43.61 -82.75 28.31
C ASP A 539 -42.89 -83.99 28.91
N ALA A 540 -41.67 -83.81 29.44
CA ALA A 540 -40.77 -84.89 29.86
C ALA A 540 -40.58 -84.99 31.39
N ASN A 541 -41.46 -84.37 32.20
CA ASN A 541 -41.25 -84.17 33.63
C ASN A 541 -42.54 -84.21 34.46
#